data_AF-A0A2M8TWX9-F1
#
_entry.id   AF-A0A2M8TWX9-F1
#
_cell.length_a   1.000
_cell.length_b   1.000
_cell.length_c   1.000
_cell.angle_alpha   90.00
_cell.angle_beta   90.00
_cell.angle_gamma   90.00
#
_symmetry.space_group_name_H-M   'P 1'
#
loop_
_entity.id
_entity.type
_entity.pdbx_description
1 polymer ?
#
loop_
_entity_poly.entity_id
_entity_poly.type
_entity_poly.pdbx_seq_one_letter_code
_entity_poly.pdbx_strand_id
1 'polypeptide(L)' 'MIRLIKDIIFGFRFKRAVRRADRFHHITHRKYMVLVINKKLEVLSKQEVRKFVAGGIFQKGTTVGDIESKALYITM' A
#
# COMPACT_ATOMS: atom_id res chain seq x y z
N MET A 1 25.84 8.65 -5.09
CA MET A 1 25.15 9.74 -4.36
C MET A 1 23.66 9.86 -4.68
N ILE A 2 23.23 9.93 -5.95
CA ILE A 2 21.80 10.09 -6.31
C ILE A 2 20.90 8.94 -5.81
N ARG A 3 21.39 7.70 -5.76
CA ARG A 3 20.66 6.54 -5.20
C ARG A 3 20.37 6.70 -3.70
N LEU A 4 21.40 7.01 -2.90
CA LEU A 4 21.27 7.25 -1.45
C LEU A 4 20.22 8.30 -1.11
N ILE A 5 20.17 9.42 -1.84
CA ILE A 5 19.19 10.49 -1.62
C ILE A 5 17.77 9.97 -1.92
N LYS A 6 17.59 9.22 -3.01
CA LYS A 6 16.29 8.62 -3.36
C LYS A 6 15.84 7.60 -2.31
N ASP A 7 16.75 6.80 -1.79
CA ASP A 7 16.47 5.78 -0.78
C ASP A 7 16.05 6.41 0.56
N ILE A 8 16.72 7.50 0.96
CA ILE A 8 16.35 8.28 2.17
C ILE A 8 14.95 8.88 2.01
N ILE A 9 14.66 9.51 0.87
CA ILE A 9 13.34 10.09 0.59
C ILE A 9 12.27 8.99 0.58
N PHE A 10 12.57 7.83 -0.02
CA PHE A 10 11.65 6.69 -0.05
C PHE A 10 11.37 6.17 1.36
N GLY A 11 12.41 5.97 2.18
CA GLY A 11 12.26 5.52 3.56
C GLY A 11 11.41 6.48 4.41
N PHE A 12 11.59 7.80 4.24
CA PHE A 12 10.77 8.79 4.94
C PHE A 12 9.29 8.72 4.51
N ARG A 13 9.03 8.60 3.20
CA ARG A 13 7.66 8.45 2.67
C ARG A 13 7.03 7.14 3.12
N PHE A 14 7.80 6.06 3.16
CA PHE A 14 7.36 4.75 3.64
C PHE A 14 6.97 4.81 5.11
N LYS A 15 7.82 5.37 5.97
CA LYS A 15 7.51 5.56 7.40
C LYS A 15 6.23 6.37 7.60
N ARG A 16 5.99 7.39 6.77
CA ARG A 16 4.76 8.18 6.81
C ARG A 16 3.53 7.37 6.36
N ALA A 17 3.68 6.50 5.37
CA ALA A 17 2.61 5.61 4.89
C ALA A 17 2.25 4.55 5.94
N VAL A 18 3.23 3.91 6.57
CA VAL A 18 3.02 2.97 7.67
C VAL A 18 2.23 3.61 8.81
N ARG A 19 2.67 4.78 9.29
CA ARG A 19 1.94 5.54 10.33
C ARG A 19 0.51 5.94 9.93
N ARG A 20 0.23 6.10 8.62
CA ARG A 20 -1.14 6.34 8.14
C ARG A 20 -1.95 5.05 8.17
N ALA A 21 -1.37 3.94 7.73
CA ALA A 21 -2.00 2.62 7.77
C ALA A 21 -2.39 2.25 9.20
N ASP A 22 -1.48 2.39 10.16
CA ASP A 22 -1.74 2.08 11.57
C ASP A 22 -2.84 2.98 12.17
N ARG A 23 -2.86 4.27 11.81
CA ARG A 23 -3.94 5.18 12.24
C ARG A 23 -5.29 4.81 11.65
N PHE A 24 -5.35 4.47 10.37
CA PHE A 24 -6.59 4.04 9.74
C PHE A 24 -7.09 2.70 10.29
N HIS A 25 -6.16 1.79 10.60
CA HIS A 25 -6.47 0.56 11.32
C HIS A 25 -7.07 0.89 12.69
N HIS A 26 -6.45 1.78 13.47
CA HIS A 26 -6.94 2.16 14.80
C HIS A 26 -8.35 2.77 14.76
N ILE A 27 -8.67 3.57 13.74
CA ILE A 27 -9.97 4.24 13.62
C ILE A 27 -11.07 3.31 13.10
N THR A 28 -10.75 2.47 12.11
CA THR A 28 -11.78 1.68 11.39
C THR A 28 -11.78 0.20 11.76
N HIS A 29 -10.77 -0.27 12.50
CA HIS A 29 -10.51 -1.68 12.81
C HIS A 29 -10.42 -2.60 11.59
N ARG A 30 -10.03 -2.04 10.43
CA ARG A 30 -9.86 -2.78 9.17
C ARG A 30 -8.39 -3.05 8.89
N LYS A 31 -8.13 -4.04 8.04
CA LYS A 31 -6.79 -4.33 7.51
C LYS A 31 -6.44 -3.35 6.41
N TYR A 32 -5.36 -2.60 6.61
CA TYR A 32 -4.74 -1.71 5.64
C TYR A 32 -3.41 -2.28 5.16
N MET A 33 -3.08 -1.95 3.93
CA MET A 33 -1.85 -2.37 3.27
C MET A 33 -1.20 -1.18 2.56
N VAL A 34 0.13 -1.13 2.61
CA VAL A 34 0.94 -0.13 1.91
C VAL A 34 1.41 -0.74 0.60
N LEU A 35 0.99 -0.16 -0.51
CA LEU A 35 1.25 -0.63 -1.86
C LEU A 35 2.08 0.40 -2.64
N VAL A 36 2.91 -0.07 -3.56
CA VAL A 36 3.55 0.80 -4.55
C VAL A 36 2.74 0.77 -5.83
N ILE A 37 2.02 1.85 -6.11
CA ILE A 37 1.23 2.02 -7.33
C ILE A 37 1.87 3.15 -8.14
N ASN A 38 2.27 2.88 -9.38
CA ASN A 38 2.89 3.88 -10.27
C ASN A 38 4.03 4.67 -9.60
N LYS A 39 4.93 3.99 -8.88
CA LYS A 39 6.06 4.57 -8.12
C LYS A 39 5.65 5.45 -6.93
N LYS A 40 4.38 5.44 -6.52
CA LYS A 40 3.87 6.13 -5.32
C LYS A 40 3.47 5.11 -4.26
N LEU A 41 3.66 5.48 -2.99
CA LEU A 41 3.23 4.69 -1.84
C LEU A 41 1.78 5.07 -1.51
N GLU A 42 0.87 4.13 -1.70
CA GLU A 42 -0.55 4.27 -1.40
C GLU A 42 -0.94 3.35 -0.23
N VAL A 43 -1.86 3.83 0.61
CA VAL A 43 -2.37 3.07 1.77
C VAL A 43 -3.81 2.73 1.48
N LEU A 44 -4.11 1.44 1.31
CA LEU A 44 -5.45 0.98 0.93
C LEU A 44 -5.95 -0.09 1.90
N SER A 45 -7.25 -0.14 2.15
CA SER A 45 -7.86 -1.25 2.87
C SER A 45 -8.04 -2.47 1.98
N LYS A 46 -8.09 -3.67 2.57
CA LYS A 46 -8.42 -4.91 1.81
C LYS A 46 -9.73 -4.81 1.04
N GLN A 47 -10.72 -4.09 1.58
CA GLN A 47 -11.99 -3.85 0.90
C GLN A 47 -11.85 -2.93 -0.32
N GLU A 48 -11.07 -1.85 -0.20
CA GLU A 48 -10.79 -0.94 -1.32
C GLU A 48 -10.01 -1.64 -2.43
N VAL A 49 -9.01 -2.44 -2.07
CA VAL A 49 -8.27 -3.26 -3.04
C VAL A 49 -9.22 -4.19 -3.78
N ARG A 50 -10.14 -4.87 -3.08
CA ARG A 50 -11.15 -5.72 -3.73
C ARG A 50 -12.06 -4.93 -4.68
N LYS A 51 -12.47 -3.71 -4.31
CA LYS A 51 -13.27 -2.83 -5.17
C LYS A 51 -12.49 -2.38 -6.42
N PHE A 52 -11.21 -2.05 -6.28
CA PHE A 52 -10.37 -1.64 -7.40
C PHE A 52 -10.02 -2.79 -8.34
N VAL A 53 -9.84 -4.01 -7.82
CA VAL A 53 -9.70 -5.22 -8.64
C VAL A 53 -10.98 -5.48 -9.42
N ALA A 54 -12.15 -5.41 -8.77
CA ALA A 54 -13.44 -5.56 -9.42
C ALA A 54 -13.71 -4.45 -10.46
N GLY A 55 -13.24 -3.23 -10.20
CA GLY A 55 -13.34 -2.09 -11.12
C GLY A 55 -12.34 -2.09 -12.27
N GLY A 56 -11.48 -3.11 -12.39
CA GLY A 56 -10.52 -3.22 -13.50
C GLY A 56 -9.40 -2.18 -13.51
N ILE A 57 -9.11 -1.54 -12.36
CA ILE A 57 -8.04 -0.53 -12.25
C ILE A 57 -6.65 -1.18 -12.26
N PHE A 58 -6.56 -2.45 -11.82
CA PHE A 58 -5.34 -3.24 -11.85
C PHE A 58 -5.21 -4.01 -13.17
N GLN A 59 -3.98 -4.45 -13.50
CA GLN A 59 -3.73 -5.26 -14.70
C GLN A 59 -4.64 -6.49 -14.74
N LYS A 60 -5.15 -6.84 -15.92
CA LYS A 60 -6.02 -8.01 -16.12
C LYS A 60 -5.36 -9.26 -15.53
N GLY A 61 -6.11 -9.99 -14.69
CA GLY A 61 -5.62 -11.18 -13.98
C GLY A 61 -5.01 -10.93 -12.61
N THR A 62 -4.90 -9.68 -12.15
CA THR A 62 -4.42 -9.38 -10.80
C THR A 62 -5.45 -9.80 -9.74
N THR A 63 -5.08 -10.72 -8.86
CA THR A 63 -5.93 -11.10 -7.72
C THR A 63 -5.60 -10.27 -6.47
N VAL A 64 -6.53 -10.24 -5.51
CA VAL A 64 -6.28 -9.60 -4.21
C VAL A 64 -5.09 -10.26 -3.48
N GLY A 65 -4.91 -11.57 -3.63
CA GLY A 65 -3.79 -12.31 -3.04
C GLY A 65 -2.44 -11.91 -3.63
N ASP A 66 -2.38 -11.66 -4.94
CA ASP A 66 -1.17 -11.15 -5.59
C ASP A 66 -0.80 -9.74 -5.10
N ILE A 67 -1.80 -8.92 -4.83
CA ILE A 67 -1.62 -7.56 -4.30
C ILE A 67 -1.15 -7.61 -2.85
N GLU A 68 -1.75 -8.49 -2.02
CA GLU A 68 -1.31 -8.71 -0.64
C GLU A 68 0.14 -9.20 -0.60
N SER A 69 0.52 -10.12 -1.49
CA SER A 69 1.89 -10.63 -1.59
C SER A 69 2.92 -9.57 -2.02
N LYS A 70 2.48 -8.53 -2.75
CA LYS A 70 3.32 -7.39 -3.18
C LYS A 70 3.24 -6.20 -2.23
N ALA A 71 2.44 -6.28 -1.17
CA ALA A 71 2.33 -5.20 -0.20
C ALA A 71 3.64 -5.06 0.58
N LEU A 72 4.09 -3.82 0.73
CA LEU A 72 5.30 -3.52 1.52
C LEU A 72 5.04 -3.61 3.02
N TYR A 73 3.78 -3.49 3.43
CA TYR A 73 3.35 -3.58 4.82
C TYR A 73 1.86 -3.89 4.86
N ILE A 74 1.45 -4.70 5.84
CA ILE A 74 0.05 -5.01 6.12
C ILE A 74 -0.15 -4.82 7.63
N THR A 75 -1.14 -4.03 8.02
CA THR A 75 -1.54 -3.90 9.42
C THR A 75 -2.27 -5.18 9.84
N MET A 76 -1.95 -5.71 11.02
CA MET A 76 -2.65 -6.86 11.59
C MET A 76 -4.08 -6.51 11.98
#